data_AF-A0A7J4EVN4-F1
#
_entry.id   AF-A0A7J4EVN4-F1
#
_cell.length_a   1.000
_cell.length_b   1.000
_cell.length_c   1.000
_cell.angle_alpha   90.00
_cell.angle_beta   90.00
_cell.angle_gamma   90.00
#
_symmetry.space_group_name_H-M   'P 1'
#
loop_
_entity.id
_entity.type
_entity.pdbx_description
1 polymer ?
#
loop_
_entity_poly.entity_id
_entity_poly.type
_entity_poly.pdbx_seq_one_letter_code
_entity_poly.pdbx_strand_id
1 'polypeptide(L)'
;SSICHQLPERSYYIFNHKMGVCARCFGIYTGALVGMILYPLVRRLDNFKIPNRYYLILALIPMGIDGITQLLGLRESFNELRFVTGFIGGFVSIFYILPLLLKSLRELIKYRSTLY
;
A
#
# COMPACT_ATOMS: atom_id res chain seq x y z
N SER A 1 2.82 0.90 -18.20
CA SER A 1 2.43 -0.26 -17.36
C SER A 1 0.92 -0.38 -17.40
N SER A 2 0.35 -1.59 -17.35
CA SER A 2 -1.10 -1.80 -17.33
C SER A 2 -1.77 -1.31 -16.03
N ILE A 3 -0.98 -1.12 -14.96
CA ILE A 3 -1.45 -0.78 -13.61
C ILE A 3 -1.49 0.74 -13.39
N CYS A 4 -0.42 1.46 -13.77
CA CYS A 4 -0.36 2.91 -13.70
C CYS A 4 0.02 3.49 -15.08
N HIS A 5 -0.93 4.17 -15.70
CA HIS A 5 -0.76 4.84 -16.98
C HIS A 5 -0.06 6.20 -16.87
N GLN A 6 0.21 6.70 -15.65
CA GLN A 6 0.92 7.96 -15.37
C GLN A 6 0.35 9.17 -16.13
N LEU A 7 -0.97 9.20 -16.29
CA LEU A 7 -1.66 10.27 -17.00
C LEU A 7 -1.53 11.60 -16.24
N PRO A 8 -1.20 12.72 -16.92
CA PRO A 8 -1.09 14.05 -16.32
C PRO A 8 -2.25 14.41 -15.38
N GLU A 9 -3.47 14.18 -15.82
CA GLU A 9 -4.71 14.49 -15.10
C GLU A 9 -4.94 13.61 -13.86
N ARG A 10 -4.21 12.49 -13.75
CA ARG A 10 -4.30 11.55 -12.61
C ARG A 10 -3.07 11.61 -11.69
N SER A 11 -2.16 12.55 -11.93
CA SER A 11 -0.89 12.70 -11.21
C SER A 11 -0.82 14.05 -10.51
N TYR A 12 -0.17 14.07 -9.34
CA TYR A 12 0.17 15.33 -8.69
C TYR A 12 1.38 15.98 -9.36
N TYR A 13 1.52 17.29 -9.14
CA TYR A 13 2.63 18.10 -9.62
C TYR A 13 3.40 18.66 -8.43
N ILE A 14 4.71 18.46 -8.41
CA ILE A 14 5.62 19.00 -7.39
C ILE A 14 6.62 19.90 -8.12
N PHE A 15 6.76 21.15 -7.70
CA PHE A 15 7.59 22.16 -8.38
C PHE A 15 7.30 22.24 -9.89
N ASN A 16 6.02 22.18 -10.28
CA ASN A 16 5.56 22.16 -11.67
C ASN A 16 6.01 20.93 -12.50
N HIS A 17 6.57 19.91 -11.85
CA HIS A 17 6.90 18.63 -12.48
C HIS A 17 5.88 17.56 -12.09
N LYS A 18 5.35 16.86 -13.10
CA LYS A 18 4.47 15.71 -12.90
C LYS A 18 5.21 14.62 -12.13
N MET A 19 4.61 14.10 -11.06
CA MET A 19 5.14 12.94 -10.37
C MET A 19 5.21 11.72 -11.29
N GLY A 20 6.20 10.84 -11.08
CA GLY A 20 6.37 9.60 -11.85
C GLY A 20 5.27 8.54 -11.64
N VAL A 21 4.23 8.84 -10.85
CA VAL A 21 3.13 7.94 -10.52
C VAL A 21 1.80 8.71 -10.44
N CYS A 22 0.68 8.00 -10.55
CA CYS A 22 -0.63 8.58 -10.33
C CYS A 22 -0.91 8.80 -8.82
N ALA A 23 -1.90 9.62 -8.50
CA ALA A 23 -2.33 9.93 -7.15
C ALA A 23 -2.68 8.68 -6.33
N ARG A 24 -3.21 7.62 -6.97
CA ARG A 24 -3.52 6.34 -6.30
C ARG A 24 -2.26 5.62 -5.85
N CYS A 25 -1.30 5.43 -6.75
CA CYS A 25 -0.02 4.79 -6.41
C CYS A 25 0.75 5.60 -5.37
N PHE A 26 0.72 6.94 -5.50
CA PHE A 26 1.30 7.82 -4.48
C PHE A 26 0.64 7.60 -3.10
N GLY A 27 -0.69 7.51 -3.05
CA GLY A 27 -1.43 7.15 -1.84
C GLY A 27 -0.98 5.80 -1.27
N ILE A 28 -0.93 4.75 -2.09
CA ILE A 28 -0.50 3.41 -1.65
C ILE A 28 0.90 3.45 -1.03
N TYR A 29 1.86 4.11 -1.67
CA TYR A 29 3.23 4.17 -1.19
C TYR A 29 3.36 4.99 0.10
N THR A 30 2.71 6.15 0.15
CA THR A 30 2.71 7.00 1.35
C THR A 30 2.01 6.31 2.53
N GLY A 31 0.87 5.67 2.30
CA GLY A 31 0.16 4.88 3.29
C GLY A 31 1.01 3.73 3.83
N ALA A 32 1.64 2.95 2.95
CA ALA A 32 2.51 1.86 3.36
C ALA A 32 3.73 2.36 4.15
N LEU A 33 4.36 3.47 3.72
CA LEU A 33 5.47 4.09 4.44
C LEU A 33 5.06 4.55 5.84
N VAL A 34 3.96 5.29 5.95
CA VAL A 34 3.44 5.75 7.25
C VAL A 34 3.09 4.57 8.15
N GLY A 35 2.41 3.55 7.60
CA GLY A 35 2.07 2.35 8.35
C GLY A 35 3.31 1.57 8.80
N MET A 36 4.39 1.55 8.00
CA MET A 36 5.67 0.95 8.41
C MET A 36 6.32 1.72 9.56
N ILE A 37 6.34 3.06 9.50
CA ILE A 37 6.88 3.93 10.56
C ILE A 37 6.09 3.76 11.87
N LEU A 38 4.76 3.67 11.78
CA LEU A 38 3.89 3.52 12.95
C LEU A 38 3.77 2.07 13.45
N TYR A 39 4.15 1.09 12.63
CA TYR A 39 4.06 -0.33 12.98
C TYR A 39 4.65 -0.67 14.36
N PRO A 40 5.90 -0.29 14.72
CA PRO A 40 6.48 -0.63 16.02
C PRO A 40 5.75 -0.01 17.22
N LEU A 41 4.94 1.04 17.01
CA LEU A 41 4.13 1.66 18.05
C LEU A 41 2.86 0.86 18.35
N VAL A 42 2.39 0.08 17.38
CA VAL A 42 1.15 -0.72 17.49
C VAL A 42 1.44 -2.20 17.71
N ARG A 43 2.55 -2.71 17.16
CA ARG A 43 2.91 -4.13 17.19
C ARG A 43 4.41 -4.32 17.39
N ARG A 44 4.77 -5.33 18.18
CA ARG A 44 6.18 -5.73 18.35
C ARG A 44 6.72 -6.39 17.07
N LEU A 45 7.98 -6.08 16.73
CA LEU A 45 8.66 -6.56 15.51
C LEU A 45 8.97 -8.07 15.53
N ASP A 46 8.90 -8.72 16.70
CA ASP A 46 9.05 -10.15 16.88
C ASP A 46 7.73 -10.93 16.78
N ASN A 47 6.60 -10.24 16.66
CA ASN A 47 5.28 -10.85 16.54
C ASN A 47 4.86 -11.01 15.08
N PHE A 48 5.05 -12.21 14.54
CA PHE A 48 4.72 -12.54 13.14
C PHE A 48 3.26 -12.92 12.89
N LYS A 49 2.36 -12.75 13.87
CA LYS A 49 0.95 -13.08 13.69
C LYS A 49 0.31 -12.11 12.70
N ILE A 50 -0.33 -12.63 11.66
CA ILE A 50 -1.05 -11.81 10.68
C ILE A 50 -2.40 -11.36 11.29
N PRO A 51 -2.85 -10.10 11.08
CA PRO A 51 -4.18 -9.66 11.52
C PRO A 51 -5.31 -10.41 10.81
N ASN A 52 -6.55 -10.25 11.29
CA ASN A 52 -7.71 -10.84 10.64
C ASN A 52 -7.83 -10.31 9.18
N ARG A 53 -8.00 -11.21 8.20
CA ARG A 53 -8.11 -10.86 6.77
C ARG A 53 -9.23 -9.87 6.45
N TYR A 54 -10.29 -9.80 7.27
CA TYR A 54 -11.39 -8.87 7.04
C TYR A 54 -10.96 -7.40 7.07
N TYR A 55 -9.99 -7.01 7.90
CA TYR A 55 -9.52 -5.62 7.91
C TYR A 55 -8.86 -5.23 6.58
N LEU A 56 -8.07 -6.12 5.98
CA LEU A 56 -7.48 -5.92 4.66
C LEU A 56 -8.57 -5.82 3.59
N ILE A 57 -9.55 -6.73 3.60
CA ILE A 57 -10.65 -6.71 2.64
C ILE A 57 -11.40 -5.38 2.73
N LEU A 58 -11.80 -4.96 3.94
CA LEU A 58 -12.50 -3.70 4.17
C LEU A 58 -11.70 -2.48 3.72
N ALA A 59 -10.37 -2.48 3.93
CA ALA A 59 -9.50 -1.39 3.52
C ALA A 59 -9.32 -1.32 1.99
N LEU A 60 -9.35 -2.46 1.30
CA LEU A 60 -9.19 -2.53 -0.16
C LEU A 60 -10.49 -2.29 -0.93
N ILE A 61 -11.66 -2.55 -0.32
CA ILE A 61 -12.97 -2.31 -0.93
C ILE A 61 -13.12 -0.89 -1.52
N PRO A 62 -12.89 0.21 -0.79
CA PRO A 62 -13.12 1.55 -1.35
C PRO A 62 -12.18 1.85 -2.52
N MET A 63 -10.93 1.39 -2.47
CA MET A 63 -9.98 1.51 -3.58
C MET A 63 -10.39 0.65 -4.78
N GLY A 64 -10.91 -0.56 -4.53
CA GLY A 64 -11.44 -1.46 -5.55
C GLY A 64 -12.67 -0.87 -6.24
N ILE A 65 -13.62 -0.33 -5.48
CA ILE A 65 -14.80 0.35 -6.02
C ILE A 65 -14.38 1.57 -6.84
N ASP A 66 -13.48 2.41 -6.33
CA ASP A 66 -12.95 3.57 -7.08
C ASP A 66 -12.26 3.16 -8.38
N GLY A 67 -11.45 2.10 -8.36
CA GLY A 67 -10.80 1.56 -9.55
C GLY A 67 -11.79 0.99 -10.57
N ILE A 68 -12.68 0.10 -10.14
CA ILE A 68 -13.61 -0.62 -11.01
C ILE A 68 -14.63 0.34 -11.63
N THR A 69 -15.24 1.22 -10.83
CA THR A 69 -16.24 2.19 -11.35
C THR A 69 -15.63 3.14 -12.38
N GLN A 70 -14.37 3.55 -12.20
CA GLN A 70 -13.68 4.36 -13.20
C GLN A 70 -13.29 3.54 -14.45
N LEU A 71 -12.87 2.27 -14.29
CA LEU A 71 -12.55 1.41 -15.43
C LEU A 71 -13.78 1.11 -16.31
N LEU A 72 -14.96 1.01 -15.70
CA LEU A 72 -16.23 0.83 -16.40
C LEU A 72 -16.80 2.14 -17.00
N GLY A 73 -16.13 3.27 -16.81
CA GLY A 73 -16.61 4.58 -17.30
C GLY A 73 -17.85 5.11 -16.59
N LEU A 74 -18.24 4.53 -15.45
CA LEU A 74 -19.43 4.93 -14.70
C LEU A 74 -19.28 6.29 -14.01
N ARG A 75 -18.03 6.68 -13.72
CA ARG A 75 -17.70 7.99 -13.17
C ARG A 75 -16.23 8.32 -13.40
N GLU A 76 -15.91 9.60 -13.46
CA GLU A 76 -14.54 10.06 -13.29
C GLU A 76 -14.17 10.10 -11.81
N SER A 77 -12.97 9.60 -11.48
CA SER A 77 -12.39 9.80 -10.15
C SER A 77 -11.58 11.11 -10.13
N PHE A 78 -11.33 11.64 -8.95
CA PHE A 78 -10.51 12.81 -8.72
C PHE A 78 -9.32 12.45 -7.83
N ASN A 79 -8.26 13.27 -7.85
CA ASN A 79 -6.96 12.88 -7.33
C ASN A 79 -6.96 12.65 -5.82
N GLU A 80 -7.74 13.42 -5.09
CA GLU A 80 -7.91 13.33 -3.64
C GLU A 80 -8.54 12.00 -3.25
N LEU A 81 -9.59 11.55 -3.95
CA LEU A 81 -10.22 10.25 -3.70
C LEU A 81 -9.28 9.09 -4.03
N ARG A 82 -8.56 9.19 -5.16
CA ARG A 82 -7.53 8.22 -5.55
C ARG A 82 -6.45 8.10 -4.48
N PHE A 83 -6.00 9.24 -3.95
CA PHE A 83 -5.00 9.30 -2.90
C PHE A 83 -5.51 8.69 -1.60
N VAL A 84 -6.67 9.11 -1.09
CA VAL A 84 -7.22 8.64 0.20
C VAL A 84 -7.48 7.14 0.17
N THR A 85 -8.13 6.63 -0.88
CA THR A 85 -8.41 5.19 -1.00
C THR A 85 -7.13 4.37 -1.17
N GLY A 86 -6.15 4.89 -1.94
CA GLY A 86 -4.82 4.31 -2.05
C GLY A 86 -4.08 4.28 -0.71
N PHE A 87 -4.11 5.39 0.03
CA PHE A 87 -3.47 5.54 1.33
C PHE A 87 -4.00 4.53 2.35
N ILE A 88 -5.33 4.41 2.47
CA ILE A 88 -5.96 3.43 3.36
C ILE A 88 -5.53 2.00 2.98
N GLY A 89 -5.58 1.67 1.69
CA GLY A 89 -5.18 0.36 1.20
C GLY A 89 -3.71 0.04 1.50
N GLY A 90 -2.79 0.98 1.21
CA GLY A 90 -1.37 0.83 1.47
C GLY A 90 -1.03 0.74 2.96
N PHE A 91 -1.65 1.62 3.77
CA PHE A 91 -1.47 1.67 5.22
C PHE A 91 -1.90 0.37 5.88
N VAL A 92 -3.04 -0.21 5.51
CA VAL A 92 -3.48 -1.48 6.10
C VAL A 92 -2.65 -2.65 5.58
N SER A 93 -2.31 -2.66 4.28
CA SER A 93 -1.55 -3.76 3.66
C SER A 93 -0.18 -4.00 4.31
N ILE A 94 0.50 -2.95 4.78
CA ILE A 94 1.82 -3.11 5.41
C ILE A 94 1.78 -3.93 6.70
N PHE A 95 0.65 -3.93 7.43
CA PHE A 95 0.48 -4.77 8.62
C PHE A 95 0.41 -6.27 8.33
N TYR A 96 0.26 -6.65 7.06
CA TYR A 96 0.29 -8.04 6.58
C TYR A 96 1.64 -8.36 5.94
N ILE A 97 2.17 -7.44 5.13
CA ILE A 97 3.46 -7.63 4.43
C ILE A 97 4.63 -7.65 5.41
N LEU A 98 4.69 -6.70 6.34
CA LEU A 98 5.83 -6.55 7.25
C LEU A 98 6.07 -7.75 8.17
N PRO A 99 5.09 -8.32 8.90
CA PRO A 99 5.34 -9.50 9.72
C PRO A 99 5.76 -10.72 8.90
N LEU A 100 5.23 -10.87 7.67
CA LEU A 100 5.64 -11.94 6.76
C LEU A 100 7.10 -11.75 6.32
N LEU A 101 7.47 -10.52 5.93
CA LEU A 101 8.83 -10.19 5.53
C LEU A 101 9.82 -10.42 6.68
N LEU A 102 9.52 -9.92 7.88
CA LEU A 102 10.38 -10.08 9.06
C LEU A 102 10.52 -11.56 9.47
N LYS A 103 9.45 -12.36 9.34
CA LYS A 103 9.50 -13.81 9.56
C LYS A 103 10.45 -14.47 8.56
N SER A 104 10.28 -14.19 7.28
CA SER A 104 11.14 -14.74 6.21
C SER A 104 12.60 -14.36 6.40
N LEU A 105 12.89 -13.09 6.73
CA LEU A 105 14.26 -12.64 7.02
C LEU A 105 14.86 -13.36 8.23
N ARG A 106 14.08 -13.55 9.30
CA ARG A 106 14.55 -14.29 10.49
C ARG A 106 14.88 -15.75 10.16
N GLU A 107 14.03 -16.43 9.40
CA GLU A 107 14.28 -17.81 8.98
C GLU A 107 15.52 -17.91 8.08
N LEU A 108 15.73 -16.97 7.17
CA LEU A 108 16.93 -16.93 6.31
C LEU A 108 18.22 -16.71 7.12
N ILE A 109 18.19 -15.80 8.09
CA ILE A 109 19.33 -15.55 8.99
C ILE A 109 19.63 -16.80 9.81
N LYS A 110 18.59 -17.46 10.37
CA LYS A 110 18.73 -18.69 11.15
C LYS A 110 19.28 -19.84 10.31
N TYR A 111 18.79 -20.00 9.08
CA TYR A 111 19.30 -21.00 8.15
C TYR A 111 20.78 -20.78 7.84
N ARG A 112 21.17 -19.53 7.56
CA ARG A 112 22.57 -19.17 7.32
C ARG A 112 23.46 -19.45 8.53
N SER A 113 23.00 -19.18 9.75
CA SER A 113 23.79 -19.43 10.96
C SER A 113 24.00 -20.91 11.30
N THR A 114 23.21 -21.84 10.73
CA THR A 114 23.38 -23.28 10.94
C THR A 114 24.40 -23.90 9.98
N LEU A 115 24.76 -23.19 8.90
CA LEU A 115 25.70 -23.66 7.86
C LEU A 115 27.16 -23.32 8.17
N TYR A 116 27.43 -22.50 9.18
CA TYR A 116 28.76 -22.12 9.68
C TYR A 116 28.89 -22.54 11.14
#